data_AF-A0A0D3VGZ3-F1
#
_entry.id   AF-A0A0D3VGZ3-F1
#
_cell.length_a   1.000
_cell.length_b   1.000
_cell.length_c   1.000
_cell.angle_alpha   90.00
_cell.angle_beta   90.00
_cell.angle_gamma   90.00
#
_symmetry.space_group_name_H-M   'P 1'
#
loop_
_entity.id
_entity.type
_entity.pdbx_description
1 polymer ?
#
loop_
_entity_poly.entity_id
_entity_poly.type
_entity_poly.pdbx_seq_one_letter_code
_entity_poly.pdbx_strand_id
1 'polypeptide(L)'
;MYTFEAENGILQGVTTSQEVTGFSGSGYVTGFDQSENSLSMTITAPKEDMYQLWTGYNGPHGNKNSRLMLNDQPFGEVKFPPTLTFSEINYGRVKLNKGANQLKFTMGWGWYDIDYVKIQSAPSREDHQIENTLVSPNASEEALSLHRFLVDQYGESILSGQQTLLHALEIQEKYGKLPAMVGFDLIEYSPTRVQRGSDSKEVENIFQWHDLGGITTLAWHWNAPTDLIDTDEQPWYRGFYTEGTTFDIEKALANPDSEQYQLLLSDIDAIAKQLKRLQDAHIPVLWRPLHEAEGEWFWWGAKGPEPAKKLYRLLYDRLTNVHHINNLIWIWNSESPEWYPGDDVVDIVSVDSYPPAGDYSPIDNRYDNLVELVQDRKLVALTENGPIPDPDLLQDYQTHWSWFCTWGEHFIQDGLQNSQEHIQQIYDHPYVLTLDELPDWKTSRFP
;
A
#
# COMPACT_ATOMS: atom_id res chain seq x y z
N MET A 1 22.90 13.02 -17.36
CA MET A 1 22.98 11.81 -16.52
C MET A 1 24.41 11.70 -16.02
N TYR A 2 24.61 11.47 -14.73
CA TYR A 2 25.92 11.35 -14.09
C TYR A 2 26.03 9.95 -13.50
N THR A 3 27.14 9.26 -13.75
CA THR A 3 27.40 7.90 -13.24
C THR A 3 28.52 7.95 -12.21
N PHE A 4 28.35 7.20 -11.12
CA PHE A 4 29.32 7.04 -10.03
C PHE A 4 29.57 5.54 -9.86
N GLU A 5 30.80 5.10 -10.11
CA GLU A 5 31.18 3.68 -10.07
C GLU A 5 31.36 3.22 -8.61
N ALA A 6 30.81 2.06 -8.27
CA ALA A 6 30.76 1.54 -6.90
C ALA A 6 32.15 1.24 -6.32
N GLU A 7 33.08 0.78 -7.14
CA GLU A 7 34.43 0.44 -6.73
C GLU A 7 35.27 1.65 -6.27
N ASN A 8 34.79 2.87 -6.53
CA ASN A 8 35.39 4.12 -6.03
C ASN A 8 34.83 4.54 -4.66
N GLY A 9 33.85 3.80 -4.13
CA GLY A 9 33.26 4.06 -2.82
C GLY A 9 34.13 3.66 -1.63
N ILE A 10 33.69 4.04 -0.45
CA ILE A 10 34.26 3.59 0.82
C ILE A 10 33.65 2.23 1.15
N LEU A 11 34.52 1.22 1.20
CA LEU A 11 34.15 -0.18 1.44
C LEU A 11 34.31 -0.52 2.92
N GLN A 12 33.24 -0.99 3.55
CA GLN A 12 33.28 -1.52 4.92
C GLN A 12 32.89 -3.00 4.87
N GLY A 13 33.86 -3.90 5.04
CA GLY A 13 33.64 -5.36 5.04
C GLY A 13 33.33 -5.98 3.66
N VAL A 14 33.07 -5.16 2.64
CA VAL A 14 32.87 -5.56 1.24
C VAL A 14 34.16 -5.41 0.42
N THR A 15 34.21 -5.99 -0.78
CA THR A 15 35.38 -5.93 -1.67
C THR A 15 35.00 -5.65 -3.12
N THR A 16 35.98 -5.26 -3.94
CA THR A 16 35.80 -5.11 -5.39
C THR A 16 36.07 -6.42 -6.11
N SER A 17 35.30 -6.73 -7.15
CA SER A 17 35.49 -7.91 -8.01
C SER A 17 35.36 -7.56 -9.50
N GLN A 18 35.82 -8.48 -10.35
CA GLN A 18 35.72 -8.44 -11.81
C GLN A 18 35.27 -9.80 -12.38
N GLU A 19 34.80 -10.73 -11.53
CA GLU A 19 34.51 -12.10 -11.94
C GLU A 19 33.25 -12.22 -12.80
N VAL A 20 32.18 -11.50 -12.43
CA VAL A 20 30.96 -11.40 -13.24
C VAL A 20 31.22 -10.42 -14.39
N THR A 21 30.91 -10.80 -15.63
CA THR A 21 31.08 -9.93 -16.79
C THR A 21 29.93 -8.93 -16.94
N GLY A 22 30.19 -7.76 -17.51
CA GLY A 22 29.15 -6.78 -17.86
C GLY A 22 29.04 -5.58 -16.92
N PHE A 23 29.95 -5.45 -15.95
CA PHE A 23 30.08 -4.26 -15.10
C PHE A 23 30.59 -3.03 -15.88
N SER A 24 30.36 -1.83 -15.36
CA SER A 24 30.99 -0.59 -15.82
C SER A 24 32.26 -0.24 -15.03
N GLY A 25 32.96 0.80 -15.46
CA GLY A 25 34.21 1.19 -14.83
C GLY A 25 35.28 0.07 -14.87
N SER A 26 35.79 -0.27 -13.70
CA SER A 26 36.93 -1.17 -13.48
C SER A 26 36.59 -2.38 -12.62
N GLY A 27 35.36 -2.49 -12.14
CA GLY A 27 34.87 -3.61 -11.37
C GLY A 27 33.51 -3.28 -10.77
N TYR A 28 33.12 -4.06 -9.77
CA TYR A 28 31.91 -3.84 -8.99
C TYR A 28 32.17 -4.22 -7.53
N VAL A 29 31.28 -3.84 -6.63
CA VAL A 29 31.39 -4.16 -5.19
C VAL A 29 30.52 -5.36 -4.85
N THR A 30 31.09 -6.32 -4.13
CA THR A 30 30.46 -7.59 -3.71
C THR A 30 30.82 -7.92 -2.26
N GLY A 31 30.30 -9.03 -1.74
CA GLY A 31 30.60 -9.52 -0.40
C GLY A 31 29.76 -8.86 0.69
N PHE A 32 28.50 -8.52 0.40
CA PHE A 32 27.53 -8.12 1.42
C PHE A 32 27.00 -9.37 2.11
N ASP A 33 27.73 -9.94 3.07
CA ASP A 33 27.36 -11.20 3.76
C ASP A 33 27.35 -11.11 5.30
N GLN A 34 27.75 -9.96 5.85
CA GLN A 34 27.71 -9.65 7.29
C GLN A 34 26.96 -8.34 7.56
N SER A 35 26.29 -8.25 8.71
CA SER A 35 25.40 -7.13 9.06
C SER A 35 26.05 -5.74 9.05
N GLU A 36 27.36 -5.68 9.30
CA GLU A 36 28.20 -4.48 9.31
C GLU A 36 28.68 -4.08 7.91
N ASN A 37 28.46 -4.93 6.90
CA ASN A 37 28.90 -4.67 5.54
C ASN A 37 28.14 -3.49 4.95
N SER A 38 28.90 -2.57 4.35
CA SER A 38 28.31 -1.45 3.63
C SER A 38 29.24 -0.87 2.57
N LEU A 39 28.62 -0.22 1.59
CA LEU A 39 29.25 0.58 0.57
C LEU A 39 28.75 2.02 0.74
N SER A 40 29.66 2.98 0.93
CA SER A 40 29.32 4.41 0.94
C SER A 40 29.91 5.11 -0.29
N MET A 41 29.05 5.68 -1.12
CA MET A 41 29.39 6.37 -2.36
C MET A 41 29.15 7.88 -2.20
N THR A 42 30.08 8.69 -2.70
CA THR A 42 29.86 10.13 -2.83
C THR A 42 29.27 10.42 -4.21
N ILE A 43 28.00 10.80 -4.26
CA ILE A 43 27.33 11.27 -5.47
C ILE A 43 27.33 12.80 -5.50
N THR A 44 27.67 13.40 -6.64
CA THR A 44 27.77 14.86 -6.77
C THR A 44 26.65 15.42 -7.64
N ALA A 45 25.81 16.28 -7.06
CA ALA A 45 24.71 16.93 -7.78
C ALA A 45 25.12 18.36 -8.23
N PRO A 46 24.88 18.77 -9.49
CA PRO A 46 25.25 20.12 -9.97
C PRO A 46 24.48 21.26 -9.30
N LYS A 47 23.26 20.99 -8.83
CA LYS A 47 22.39 21.89 -8.08
C LYS A 47 21.53 21.09 -7.11
N GLU A 48 20.99 21.78 -6.11
CA GLU A 48 19.97 21.20 -5.25
C GLU A 48 18.68 21.05 -6.05
N ASP A 49 18.21 19.82 -6.22
CA ASP A 49 17.03 19.48 -7.01
C ASP A 49 16.60 18.02 -6.74
N MET A 50 15.47 17.63 -7.31
CA MET A 50 15.06 16.23 -7.42
C MET A 50 15.81 15.54 -8.57
N TYR A 51 16.31 14.35 -8.29
CA TYR A 51 16.98 13.49 -9.26
C TYR A 51 16.33 12.11 -9.28
N GLN A 52 16.22 11.51 -10.47
CA GLN A 52 16.00 10.07 -10.57
C GLN A 52 17.31 9.35 -10.24
N LEU A 53 17.21 8.26 -9.49
CA LEU A 53 18.33 7.44 -9.03
C LEU A 53 18.22 6.03 -9.62
N TRP A 54 19.23 5.59 -10.35
CA TRP A 54 19.35 4.19 -10.79
C TRP A 54 20.56 3.54 -10.17
N THR A 55 20.46 2.23 -9.99
CA THR A 55 21.58 1.40 -9.55
C THR A 55 21.79 0.26 -10.53
N GLY A 56 23.02 0.15 -11.01
CA GLY A 56 23.50 -1.06 -11.67
C GLY A 56 23.77 -2.13 -10.62
N TYR A 57 23.15 -3.29 -10.76
CA TYR A 57 23.22 -4.35 -9.76
C TYR A 57 23.27 -5.74 -10.40
N ASN A 58 23.76 -6.71 -9.64
CA ASN A 58 23.59 -8.13 -9.95
C ASN A 58 23.06 -8.87 -8.71
N GLY A 59 22.03 -9.70 -8.88
CA GLY A 59 21.33 -10.40 -7.81
C GLY A 59 21.28 -11.91 -8.05
N PRO A 60 22.42 -12.63 -7.99
CA PRO A 60 22.52 -14.01 -8.44
C PRO A 60 21.84 -15.03 -7.52
N HIS A 61 21.37 -14.60 -6.34
CA HIS A 61 20.88 -15.47 -5.28
C HIS A 61 19.38 -15.36 -5.01
N GLY A 62 18.56 -15.03 -6.02
CA GLY A 62 17.13 -14.77 -5.83
C GLY A 62 16.85 -13.31 -5.45
N ASN A 63 15.60 -12.98 -5.13
CA ASN A 63 15.26 -11.66 -4.61
C ASN A 63 16.13 -11.27 -3.42
N LYS A 64 16.65 -10.04 -3.42
CA LYS A 64 17.40 -9.44 -2.31
C LYS A 64 16.87 -8.06 -1.98
N ASN A 65 17.28 -7.53 -0.83
CA ASN A 65 17.10 -6.14 -0.50
C ASN A 65 18.37 -5.53 0.13
N SER A 66 18.42 -4.21 0.13
CA SER A 66 19.39 -3.39 0.86
C SER A 66 18.66 -2.18 1.45
N ARG A 67 19.13 -1.67 2.60
CA ARG A 67 18.67 -0.36 3.06
C ARG A 67 19.56 0.71 2.46
N LEU A 68 18.93 1.73 1.87
CA LEU A 68 19.60 2.91 1.35
C LEU A 68 19.55 4.02 2.40
N MET A 69 20.70 4.63 2.66
CA MET A 69 20.78 5.87 3.44
C MET A 69 21.30 7.00 2.56
N LEU A 70 20.70 8.17 2.68
CA LEU A 70 21.12 9.40 2.02
C LEU A 70 21.48 10.43 3.09
N ASN A 71 22.73 10.93 3.06
CA ASN A 71 23.23 11.92 4.01
C ASN A 71 22.94 11.53 5.48
N ASP A 72 23.21 10.26 5.80
CA ASP A 72 22.97 9.60 7.09
C ASP A 72 21.50 9.49 7.53
N GLN A 73 20.55 9.87 6.68
CA GLN A 73 19.12 9.62 6.89
C GLN A 73 18.67 8.35 6.15
N PRO A 74 17.76 7.56 6.73
CA PRO A 74 17.07 6.52 5.98
C PRO A 74 16.41 7.11 4.73
N PHE A 75 16.67 6.50 3.57
CA PHE A 75 15.98 6.84 2.33
C PHE A 75 14.92 5.78 1.96
N GLY A 76 15.17 4.52 2.33
CA GLY A 76 14.20 3.44 2.16
C GLY A 76 14.86 2.09 1.93
N GLU A 77 14.05 1.09 1.61
CA GLU A 77 14.53 -0.20 1.15
C GLU A 77 14.57 -0.27 -0.37
N VAL A 78 15.62 -0.91 -0.85
CA VAL A 78 15.89 -1.18 -2.24
C VAL A 78 15.73 -2.68 -2.46
N LYS A 79 14.83 -3.10 -3.34
CA LYS A 79 14.67 -4.50 -3.75
C LYS A 79 15.49 -4.78 -5.01
N PHE A 80 16.17 -5.92 -5.04
CA PHE A 80 16.97 -6.41 -6.16
C PHE A 80 16.33 -7.69 -6.69
N PRO A 81 15.59 -7.63 -7.81
CA PRO A 81 15.10 -8.83 -8.50
C PRO A 81 16.23 -9.76 -8.95
N PRO A 82 16.01 -11.09 -9.03
CA PRO A 82 17.04 -12.02 -9.44
C PRO A 82 17.55 -11.73 -10.84
N THR A 83 18.87 -11.72 -10.98
CA THR A 83 19.55 -11.64 -12.28
C THR A 83 20.86 -12.39 -12.23
N LEU A 84 21.29 -12.94 -13.37
CA LEU A 84 22.59 -13.60 -13.53
C LEU A 84 23.64 -12.70 -14.21
N THR A 85 23.21 -11.51 -14.65
CA THR A 85 24.04 -10.48 -15.27
C THR A 85 23.73 -9.14 -14.64
N PHE A 86 24.58 -8.13 -14.86
CA PHE A 86 24.25 -6.78 -14.44
C PHE A 86 22.97 -6.29 -15.13
N SER A 87 22.05 -5.78 -14.30
CA SER A 87 20.82 -5.12 -14.69
C SER A 87 20.80 -3.73 -14.06
N GLU A 88 19.86 -2.90 -14.49
CA GLU A 88 19.64 -1.58 -13.92
C GLU A 88 18.23 -1.52 -13.36
N ILE A 89 18.09 -0.86 -12.22
CA ILE A 89 16.80 -0.60 -11.58
C ILE A 89 16.74 0.87 -11.15
N ASN A 90 15.59 1.48 -11.36
CA ASN A 90 15.28 2.84 -10.94
C ASN A 90 14.66 2.78 -9.52
N TYR A 91 15.20 3.55 -8.58
CA TYR A 91 14.69 3.63 -7.21
C TYR A 91 13.83 4.86 -6.95
N GLY A 92 13.33 5.48 -8.02
CA GLY A 92 12.46 6.64 -7.91
C GLY A 92 13.27 7.92 -7.78
N ARG A 93 12.74 8.85 -6.98
CA ARG A 93 13.23 10.22 -6.93
C ARG A 93 13.98 10.46 -5.63
N VAL A 94 15.03 11.27 -5.68
CA VAL A 94 15.82 11.62 -4.52
C VAL A 94 16.15 13.11 -4.53
N LYS A 95 15.91 13.80 -3.40
CA LYS A 95 16.32 15.18 -3.21
C LYS A 95 17.80 15.22 -2.88
N LEU A 96 18.62 15.81 -3.74
CA LEU A 96 20.07 15.92 -3.53
C LEU A 96 20.46 17.37 -3.26
N ASN A 97 21.36 17.59 -2.31
CA ASN A 97 21.99 18.88 -2.09
C ASN A 97 22.93 19.21 -3.25
N LYS A 98 23.15 20.50 -3.52
CA LYS A 98 24.22 20.91 -4.44
C LYS A 98 25.58 20.43 -3.91
N GLY A 99 26.35 19.78 -4.77
CA GLY A 99 27.66 19.23 -4.41
C GLY A 99 27.57 17.78 -3.93
N ALA A 100 28.40 17.42 -2.97
CA ALA A 100 28.54 16.05 -2.49
C ALA A 100 27.34 15.64 -1.62
N ASN A 101 26.80 14.45 -1.90
CA ASN A 101 25.84 13.74 -1.08
C ASN A 101 26.37 12.33 -0.83
N GLN A 102 26.11 11.80 0.37
CA GLN A 102 26.55 10.46 0.75
C GLN A 102 25.41 9.48 0.57
N LEU A 103 25.61 8.49 -0.30
CA LEU A 103 24.69 7.39 -0.52
C LEU A 103 25.30 6.11 0.06
N LYS A 104 24.59 5.44 0.96
CA LYS A 104 25.09 4.23 1.61
C LYS A 104 24.15 3.05 1.41
N PHE A 105 24.69 1.97 0.85
CA PHE A 105 24.05 0.66 0.81
C PHE A 105 24.50 -0.16 2.03
N THR A 106 23.55 -0.64 2.83
CA THR A 106 23.82 -1.60 3.92
C THR A 106 23.57 -3.03 3.46
N MET A 107 24.08 -4.04 4.17
CA MET A 107 23.89 -5.45 3.80
C MET A 107 22.44 -5.84 3.48
N GLY A 108 21.42 -5.38 4.21
CA GLY A 108 20.03 -5.81 3.98
C GLY A 108 19.84 -7.33 4.09
N TRP A 109 19.51 -8.01 2.98
CA TRP A 109 19.51 -9.49 2.88
C TRP A 109 20.84 -10.07 2.37
N GLY A 110 21.75 -9.20 1.92
CA GLY A 110 23.08 -9.54 1.43
C GLY A 110 23.11 -10.18 0.05
N TRP A 111 24.26 -10.74 -0.33
CA TRP A 111 24.39 -11.60 -1.52
C TRP A 111 23.93 -10.97 -2.84
N TYR A 112 24.18 -9.67 -3.00
CA TYR A 112 24.03 -8.91 -4.23
C TYR A 112 25.33 -8.15 -4.52
N ASP A 113 25.45 -7.67 -5.75
CA ASP A 113 26.56 -6.88 -6.23
C ASP A 113 26.07 -5.50 -6.67
N ILE A 114 26.88 -4.46 -6.45
CA ILE A 114 26.60 -3.08 -6.88
C ILE A 114 27.68 -2.66 -7.87
N ASP A 115 27.27 -2.26 -9.06
CA ASP A 115 28.13 -1.82 -10.18
C ASP A 115 28.34 -0.31 -10.12
N TYR A 116 27.24 0.45 -10.19
CA TYR A 116 27.27 1.91 -10.19
C TYR A 116 25.95 2.48 -9.68
N VAL A 117 25.97 3.80 -9.47
CA VAL A 117 24.78 4.62 -9.28
C VAL A 117 24.73 5.69 -10.36
N LYS A 118 23.57 5.89 -10.97
CA LYS A 118 23.30 7.00 -11.90
C LYS A 118 22.31 7.97 -11.31
N ILE A 119 22.52 9.25 -11.57
CA ILE A 119 21.53 10.30 -11.33
C ILE A 119 21.24 11.10 -12.59
N GLN A 120 19.98 11.52 -12.71
CA GLN A 120 19.52 12.46 -13.72
C GLN A 120 18.52 13.41 -13.08
N SER A 121 18.49 14.67 -13.49
CA SER A 121 17.45 15.61 -13.04
C SER A 121 16.08 14.99 -13.25
N ALA A 122 15.27 14.91 -12.21
CA ALA A 122 13.89 14.46 -12.32
C ALA A 122 13.06 15.64 -12.86
N PRO A 123 12.23 15.43 -13.90
CA PRO A 123 11.22 16.42 -14.24
C PRO A 123 10.20 16.54 -13.11
N SER A 124 9.61 17.72 -12.95
CA SER A 124 8.41 17.86 -12.15
C SER A 124 7.34 16.89 -12.65
N ARG A 125 6.57 16.30 -11.74
CA ARG A 125 5.40 15.49 -12.09
C ARG A 125 4.42 16.34 -12.91
N GLU A 126 3.92 15.77 -13.99
CA GLU A 126 2.86 16.38 -14.80
C GLU A 126 1.52 16.30 -14.04
N ASP A 127 0.54 17.12 -14.44
CA ASP A 127 -0.79 17.06 -13.86
C ASP A 127 -1.42 15.68 -14.10
N HIS A 128 -2.08 15.14 -13.07
CA HIS A 128 -2.63 13.79 -13.13
C HIS A 128 -3.75 13.65 -14.17
N GLN A 129 -3.79 12.50 -14.85
CA GLN A 129 -4.78 12.20 -15.90
C GLN A 129 -5.93 11.30 -15.40
N ILE A 130 -6.37 11.52 -14.16
CA ILE A 130 -7.34 10.64 -13.49
C ILE A 130 -8.70 10.66 -14.20
N GLU A 131 -9.23 9.49 -14.45
CA GLU A 131 -10.57 9.32 -15.01
C GLU A 131 -11.63 9.46 -13.93
N ASN A 132 -12.55 10.39 -14.11
CA ASN A 132 -13.64 10.59 -13.15
C ASN A 132 -14.85 9.68 -13.43
N THR A 133 -14.60 8.37 -13.48
CA THR A 133 -15.60 7.34 -13.73
C THR A 133 -15.34 6.11 -12.87
N LEU A 134 -16.40 5.54 -12.32
CA LEU A 134 -16.34 4.26 -11.60
C LEU A 134 -16.57 3.09 -12.57
N VAL A 135 -15.91 1.95 -12.30
CA VAL A 135 -16.04 0.71 -13.08
C VAL A 135 -17.44 0.10 -12.96
N SER A 136 -18.15 0.36 -11.86
CA SER A 136 -19.53 -0.09 -11.68
C SER A 136 -20.47 0.72 -12.59
N PRO A 137 -21.16 0.09 -13.57
CA PRO A 137 -21.97 0.80 -14.55
C PRO A 137 -23.21 1.47 -13.95
N ASN A 138 -23.62 1.07 -12.74
CA ASN A 138 -24.79 1.58 -12.04
C ASN A 138 -24.42 2.17 -10.68
N ALA A 139 -23.20 2.70 -10.52
CA ALA A 139 -22.74 3.32 -9.28
C ALA A 139 -23.76 4.34 -8.74
N SER A 140 -23.99 4.29 -7.43
CA SER A 140 -24.87 5.21 -6.70
C SER A 140 -24.40 6.66 -6.82
N GLU A 141 -25.32 7.62 -6.63
CA GLU A 141 -24.98 9.05 -6.66
C GLU A 141 -23.91 9.39 -5.61
N GLU A 142 -23.99 8.76 -4.44
CA GLU A 142 -23.09 8.99 -3.32
C GLU A 142 -21.69 8.44 -3.60
N ALA A 143 -21.57 7.27 -4.25
CA ALA A 143 -20.27 6.72 -4.66
C ALA A 143 -19.62 7.56 -5.75
N LEU A 144 -20.40 8.01 -6.74
CA LEU A 144 -19.91 8.94 -7.77
C LEU A 144 -19.46 10.26 -7.17
N SER A 145 -20.19 10.80 -6.19
CA SER A 145 -19.86 12.05 -5.53
C SER A 145 -18.58 11.95 -4.69
N LEU A 146 -18.43 10.87 -3.92
CA LEU A 146 -17.20 10.59 -3.18
C LEU A 146 -16.01 10.44 -4.14
N HIS A 147 -16.15 9.67 -5.21
CA HIS A 147 -15.08 9.50 -6.20
C HIS A 147 -14.66 10.84 -6.82
N ARG A 148 -15.63 11.66 -7.24
CA ARG A 148 -15.37 13.00 -7.79
C ARG A 148 -14.59 13.87 -6.82
N PHE A 149 -15.00 13.89 -5.55
CA PHE A 149 -14.28 14.62 -4.51
C PHE A 149 -12.83 14.15 -4.37
N LEU A 150 -12.60 12.84 -4.36
CA LEU A 150 -11.25 12.29 -4.29
C LEU A 150 -10.40 12.67 -5.52
N VAL A 151 -10.99 12.67 -6.71
CA VAL A 151 -10.33 13.14 -7.95
C VAL A 151 -9.99 14.63 -7.87
N ASP A 152 -10.94 15.46 -7.42
CA ASP A 152 -10.76 16.91 -7.32
C ASP A 152 -9.69 17.32 -6.29
N GLN A 153 -9.44 16.49 -5.27
CA GLN A 153 -8.39 16.75 -4.26
C GLN A 153 -7.04 16.12 -4.61
N TYR A 154 -6.98 15.24 -5.61
CA TYR A 154 -5.80 14.43 -5.87
C TYR A 154 -4.61 15.28 -6.36
N GLY A 155 -3.56 15.36 -5.56
CA GLY A 155 -2.39 16.22 -5.81
C GLY A 155 -2.43 17.57 -5.08
N GLU A 156 -3.58 17.97 -4.57
CA GLU A 156 -3.75 19.24 -3.84
C GLU A 156 -3.67 19.04 -2.32
N SER A 157 -4.15 17.89 -1.83
CA SER A 157 -4.12 17.51 -0.42
C SER A 157 -4.07 16.00 -0.24
N ILE A 158 -3.76 15.56 0.98
CA ILE A 158 -3.90 14.17 1.42
C ILE A 158 -4.97 14.06 2.50
N LEU A 159 -5.90 13.12 2.38
CA LEU A 159 -6.90 12.89 3.42
C LEU A 159 -6.27 12.12 4.59
N SER A 160 -6.54 12.58 5.82
CA SER A 160 -6.17 11.84 7.03
C SER A 160 -7.08 10.64 7.25
N GLY A 161 -6.49 9.50 7.59
CA GLY A 161 -7.22 8.28 7.88
C GLY A 161 -6.65 7.50 9.06
N GLN A 162 -7.55 6.80 9.77
CA GLN A 162 -7.20 5.97 10.91
C GLN A 162 -7.99 4.66 10.90
N GLN A 163 -7.33 3.54 11.14
CA GLN A 163 -8.01 2.25 11.33
C GLN A 163 -8.72 2.22 12.69
N THR A 164 -9.99 1.81 12.63
CA THR A 164 -11.02 1.74 13.68
C THR A 164 -11.54 3.08 14.18
N LEU A 165 -12.84 3.11 14.47
CA LEU A 165 -13.51 4.26 15.08
C LEU A 165 -12.95 4.60 16.47
N LEU A 166 -12.53 3.58 17.23
CA LEU A 166 -11.94 3.77 18.56
C LEU A 166 -10.70 4.67 18.48
N HIS A 167 -9.73 4.32 17.63
CA HIS A 167 -8.49 5.09 17.52
C HIS A 167 -8.73 6.47 16.92
N ALA A 168 -9.70 6.62 16.01
CA ALA A 168 -10.08 7.93 15.48
C ALA A 168 -10.59 8.88 16.59
N LEU A 169 -11.43 8.37 17.51
CA LEU A 169 -11.91 9.14 18.65
C LEU A 169 -10.80 9.44 19.67
N GLU A 170 -9.85 8.52 19.87
CA GLU A 170 -8.66 8.76 20.70
C GLU A 170 -7.77 9.89 20.13
N ILE A 171 -7.61 9.94 18.80
CA ILE A 171 -6.92 11.04 18.13
C ILE A 171 -7.61 12.38 18.43
N GLN A 172 -8.95 12.42 18.34
CA GLN A 172 -9.70 13.62 18.68
C GLN A 172 -9.49 14.06 20.13
N GLU A 173 -9.54 13.11 21.08
CA GLU A 173 -9.34 13.40 22.50
C GLU A 173 -7.96 14.00 22.76
N LYS A 174 -6.93 13.50 22.06
CA LYS A 174 -5.52 13.85 22.32
C LYS A 174 -5.03 15.06 21.51
N TYR A 175 -5.42 15.17 20.25
CA TYR A 175 -4.89 16.13 19.29
C TYR A 175 -5.94 17.16 18.81
N GLY A 176 -7.21 17.01 19.23
CA GLY A 176 -8.27 17.99 18.99
C GLY A 176 -8.93 17.94 17.61
N LYS A 177 -8.51 17.02 16.73
CA LYS A 177 -9.06 16.85 15.38
C LYS A 177 -9.44 15.39 15.12
N LEU A 178 -10.43 15.18 14.26
CA LEU A 178 -10.83 13.85 13.78
C LEU A 178 -10.23 13.60 12.39
N PRO A 179 -9.79 12.36 12.08
CA PRO A 179 -9.38 12.03 10.71
C PRO A 179 -10.54 12.22 9.73
N ALA A 180 -10.26 12.56 8.48
CA ALA A 180 -11.28 12.63 7.43
C ALA A 180 -11.91 11.26 7.13
N MET A 181 -11.14 10.20 7.31
CA MET A 181 -11.51 8.82 6.99
C MET A 181 -11.32 7.88 8.18
N VAL A 182 -12.20 6.88 8.28
CA VAL A 182 -11.98 5.73 9.18
C VAL A 182 -12.00 4.43 8.39
N GLY A 183 -11.01 3.59 8.69
CA GLY A 183 -10.91 2.22 8.21
C GLY A 183 -11.64 1.23 9.13
N PHE A 184 -12.40 0.33 8.53
CA PHE A 184 -13.24 -0.67 9.21
C PHE A 184 -12.95 -2.07 8.66
N ASP A 185 -13.40 -3.11 9.37
CA ASP A 185 -13.17 -4.50 8.95
C ASP A 185 -14.40 -5.40 9.13
N LEU A 186 -14.77 -6.13 8.07
CA LEU A 186 -15.86 -7.10 8.11
C LEU A 186 -15.46 -8.51 8.61
N ILE A 187 -14.23 -8.69 9.11
CA ILE A 187 -13.67 -9.96 9.61
C ILE A 187 -14.67 -10.78 10.43
N GLU A 188 -15.31 -10.16 11.43
CA GLU A 188 -16.21 -10.85 12.37
C GLU A 188 -17.55 -11.26 11.74
N TYR A 189 -17.89 -10.78 10.54
CA TYR A 189 -19.05 -11.25 9.77
C TYR A 189 -18.74 -12.47 8.91
N SER A 190 -17.49 -12.93 8.82
CA SER A 190 -17.14 -14.16 8.12
C SER A 190 -17.90 -15.36 8.74
N PRO A 191 -18.64 -16.17 7.97
CA PRO A 191 -19.48 -17.24 8.52
C PRO A 191 -18.75 -18.21 9.46
N THR A 192 -17.48 -18.55 9.20
CA THR A 192 -16.71 -19.44 10.07
C THR A 192 -16.39 -18.84 11.45
N ARG A 193 -16.37 -17.52 11.56
CA ARG A 193 -16.24 -16.78 12.84
C ARG A 193 -17.59 -16.62 13.54
N VAL A 194 -18.65 -16.31 12.79
CA VAL A 194 -20.03 -16.23 13.31
C VAL A 194 -20.47 -17.58 13.90
N GLN A 195 -20.17 -18.69 13.22
CA GLN A 195 -20.45 -20.05 13.72
C GLN A 195 -19.75 -20.36 15.05
N ARG A 196 -18.67 -19.65 15.37
CA ARG A 196 -17.92 -19.75 16.63
C ARG A 196 -18.27 -18.66 17.65
N GLY A 197 -19.37 -17.94 17.42
CA GLY A 197 -19.96 -16.99 18.36
C GLY A 197 -19.47 -15.56 18.22
N SER A 198 -18.78 -15.22 17.13
CA SER A 198 -18.40 -13.83 16.84
C SER A 198 -19.66 -13.01 16.55
N ASP A 199 -19.72 -11.82 17.15
CA ASP A 199 -20.74 -10.79 16.89
C ASP A 199 -20.01 -9.47 16.63
N SER A 200 -20.57 -8.63 15.76
CA SER A 200 -19.91 -7.40 15.33
C SER A 200 -20.87 -6.22 15.28
N LYS A 201 -20.32 -5.06 15.65
CA LYS A 201 -20.96 -3.74 15.54
C LYS A 201 -20.31 -2.87 14.47
N GLU A 202 -19.52 -3.46 13.57
CA GLU A 202 -18.75 -2.67 12.61
C GLU A 202 -19.66 -1.82 11.72
N VAL A 203 -20.78 -2.38 11.24
CA VAL A 203 -21.75 -1.62 10.42
C VAL A 203 -22.41 -0.49 11.21
N GLU A 204 -22.72 -0.71 12.50
CA GLU A 204 -23.23 0.35 13.37
C GLU A 204 -22.19 1.46 13.61
N ASN A 205 -20.91 1.11 13.76
CA ASN A 205 -19.83 2.08 13.87
C ASN A 205 -19.66 2.89 12.57
N ILE A 206 -19.85 2.26 11.41
CA ILE A 206 -19.86 2.96 10.12
C ILE A 206 -21.03 3.96 10.04
N PHE A 207 -22.22 3.61 10.52
CA PHE A 207 -23.34 4.56 10.60
C PHE A 207 -22.98 5.77 11.47
N GLN A 208 -22.42 5.52 12.66
CA GLN A 208 -21.98 6.60 13.55
C GLN A 208 -20.94 7.50 12.88
N TRP A 209 -19.96 6.93 12.20
CA TRP A 209 -18.92 7.70 11.51
C TRP A 209 -19.49 8.51 10.35
N HIS A 210 -20.38 7.91 9.57
CA HIS A 210 -21.04 8.58 8.46
C HIS A 210 -21.89 9.76 8.94
N ASP A 211 -22.59 9.65 10.08
CA ASP A 211 -23.37 10.73 10.68
C ASP A 211 -22.51 11.95 11.07
N LEU A 212 -21.22 11.73 11.36
CA LEU A 212 -20.25 12.81 11.60
C LEU A 212 -19.74 13.48 10.31
N GLY A 213 -20.13 12.99 9.14
CA GLY A 213 -19.67 13.50 7.84
C GLY A 213 -18.46 12.77 7.25
N GLY A 214 -17.94 11.75 7.96
CA GLY A 214 -16.68 11.10 7.59
C GLY A 214 -16.78 10.13 6.42
N ILE A 215 -15.62 9.81 5.84
CA ILE A 215 -15.46 8.86 4.74
C ILE A 215 -15.14 7.47 5.31
N THR A 216 -15.71 6.43 4.72
CA THR A 216 -15.53 5.03 5.14
C THR A 216 -14.66 4.28 4.13
N THR A 217 -13.55 3.70 4.61
CA THR A 217 -12.84 2.62 3.91
C THR A 217 -13.02 1.31 4.65
N LEU A 218 -13.15 0.21 3.91
CA LEU A 218 -13.62 -1.05 4.45
C LEU A 218 -12.80 -2.20 3.85
N ALA A 219 -12.12 -2.91 4.73
CA ALA A 219 -11.41 -4.14 4.42
C ALA A 219 -12.21 -5.36 4.87
N TRP A 220 -11.71 -6.54 4.50
CA TRP A 220 -12.23 -7.81 5.00
C TRP A 220 -11.09 -8.79 5.16
N HIS A 221 -10.64 -8.99 6.40
CA HIS A 221 -9.79 -10.14 6.73
C HIS A 221 -10.65 -11.42 6.66
N TRP A 222 -10.78 -11.96 5.46
CA TRP A 222 -11.68 -13.06 5.17
C TRP A 222 -11.20 -14.35 5.85
N ASN A 223 -11.86 -14.75 6.93
CA ASN A 223 -11.57 -16.02 7.58
C ASN A 223 -12.03 -17.17 6.67
N ALA A 224 -11.14 -18.08 6.28
CA ALA A 224 -11.42 -19.07 5.24
C ALA A 224 -12.75 -19.82 5.47
N PRO A 225 -13.50 -20.15 4.41
CA PRO A 225 -14.85 -20.72 4.51
C PRO A 225 -14.88 -22.13 5.12
N THR A 226 -13.77 -22.87 5.06
CA THR A 226 -13.60 -24.22 5.60
C THR A 226 -12.11 -24.50 5.84
N ASP A 227 -11.80 -25.72 6.29
CA ASP A 227 -10.45 -26.27 6.35
C ASP A 227 -9.50 -25.47 7.26
N LEU A 228 -10.06 -24.85 8.31
CA LEU A 228 -9.30 -24.18 9.36
C LEU A 228 -8.46 -25.20 10.14
N ILE A 229 -7.21 -24.83 10.48
CA ILE A 229 -6.32 -25.69 11.25
C ILE A 229 -6.87 -25.92 12.66
N ASP A 230 -7.30 -24.84 13.33
CA ASP A 230 -7.98 -24.84 14.62
C ASP A 230 -7.24 -25.65 15.71
N THR A 231 -5.95 -25.34 15.90
CA THR A 231 -5.10 -25.86 16.98
C THR A 231 -4.73 -24.75 17.97
N ASP A 232 -4.07 -25.08 19.08
CA ASP A 232 -3.60 -24.08 20.05
C ASP A 232 -2.60 -23.09 19.41
N GLU A 233 -1.76 -23.55 18.48
CA GLU A 233 -0.79 -22.72 17.74
C GLU A 233 -1.43 -21.95 16.57
N GLN A 234 -2.48 -22.51 15.95
CA GLN A 234 -3.22 -21.90 14.85
C GLN A 234 -4.73 -21.91 15.14
N PRO A 235 -5.18 -21.10 16.11
CA PRO A 235 -6.58 -21.04 16.49
C PRO A 235 -7.46 -20.57 15.33
N TRP A 236 -8.72 -21.01 15.28
CA TRP A 236 -9.66 -20.72 14.18
C TRP A 236 -9.76 -19.23 13.77
N TYR A 237 -9.56 -18.31 14.71
CA TYR A 237 -9.66 -16.87 14.44
C TYR A 237 -8.49 -16.36 13.59
N ARG A 238 -7.41 -17.14 13.45
CA ARG A 238 -6.31 -16.87 12.51
C ARG A 238 -6.58 -17.40 11.10
N GLY A 239 -7.80 -17.88 10.83
CA GLY A 239 -8.17 -18.58 9.59
C GLY A 239 -8.11 -17.74 8.30
N PHE A 240 -7.80 -16.45 8.39
CA PHE A 240 -7.51 -15.61 7.23
C PHE A 240 -6.04 -15.74 6.76
N TYR A 241 -5.11 -16.14 7.64
CA TYR A 241 -3.74 -16.43 7.27
C TYR A 241 -3.62 -17.76 6.52
N THR A 242 -2.70 -17.82 5.56
CA THR A 242 -2.32 -19.03 4.81
C THR A 242 -1.92 -20.17 5.75
N GLU A 243 -1.20 -19.88 6.84
CA GLU A 243 -0.83 -20.88 7.85
C GLU A 243 -1.99 -21.33 8.75
N GLY A 244 -3.09 -20.56 8.77
CA GLY A 244 -4.28 -20.83 9.60
C GLY A 244 -5.30 -21.77 8.93
N THR A 245 -5.09 -22.17 7.68
CA THR A 245 -6.03 -23.00 6.92
C THR A 245 -5.31 -23.90 5.89
N THR A 246 -5.94 -25.01 5.52
CA THR A 246 -5.55 -25.82 4.35
C THR A 246 -6.43 -25.58 3.12
N PHE A 247 -7.32 -24.57 3.18
CA PHE A 247 -8.22 -24.20 2.09
C PHE A 247 -7.43 -23.85 0.82
N ASP A 248 -7.81 -24.47 -0.30
CA ASP A 248 -7.13 -24.33 -1.59
C ASP A 248 -8.02 -23.57 -2.57
N ILE A 249 -7.78 -22.27 -2.69
CA ILE A 249 -8.60 -21.40 -3.55
C ILE A 249 -8.52 -21.77 -5.03
N GLU A 250 -7.38 -22.28 -5.51
CA GLU A 250 -7.24 -22.72 -6.90
C GLU A 250 -8.18 -23.90 -7.18
N LYS A 251 -8.21 -24.90 -6.27
CA LYS A 251 -9.11 -26.04 -6.39
C LYS A 251 -10.58 -25.65 -6.27
N ALA A 252 -10.92 -24.75 -5.34
CA ALA A 252 -12.27 -24.26 -5.17
C ALA A 252 -12.77 -23.58 -6.46
N LEU A 253 -11.98 -22.66 -7.03
CA LEU A 253 -12.32 -21.95 -8.27
C LEU A 253 -12.34 -22.86 -9.51
N ALA A 254 -11.57 -23.95 -9.53
CA ALA A 254 -11.56 -24.90 -10.63
C ALA A 254 -12.82 -25.77 -10.72
N ASN A 255 -13.63 -25.85 -9.65
CA ASN A 255 -14.85 -26.65 -9.61
C ASN A 255 -16.03 -25.88 -8.99
N PRO A 256 -16.82 -25.13 -9.79
CA PRO A 256 -17.98 -24.37 -9.30
C PRO A 256 -19.08 -25.21 -8.63
N ASP A 257 -19.16 -26.51 -8.92
CA ASP A 257 -20.14 -27.42 -8.31
C ASP A 257 -19.66 -28.00 -6.95
N SER A 258 -18.41 -27.69 -6.54
CA SER A 258 -17.85 -28.16 -5.28
C SER A 258 -18.44 -27.48 -4.05
N GLU A 259 -18.46 -28.19 -2.93
CA GLU A 259 -18.85 -27.62 -1.63
C GLU A 259 -17.98 -26.42 -1.25
N GLN A 260 -16.67 -26.48 -1.51
CA GLN A 260 -15.73 -25.39 -1.26
C GLN A 260 -16.12 -24.11 -2.01
N TYR A 261 -16.50 -24.22 -3.29
CA TYR A 261 -16.96 -23.07 -4.06
C TYR A 261 -18.30 -22.53 -3.55
N GLN A 262 -19.23 -23.41 -3.17
CA GLN A 262 -20.52 -22.98 -2.60
C GLN A 262 -20.35 -22.27 -1.25
N LEU A 263 -19.41 -22.71 -0.41
CA LEU A 263 -19.08 -22.02 0.84
C LEU A 263 -18.42 -20.66 0.58
N LEU A 264 -17.54 -20.56 -0.42
CA LEU A 264 -16.98 -19.29 -0.88
C LEU A 264 -18.10 -18.30 -1.25
N LEU A 265 -19.07 -18.72 -2.06
CA LEU A 265 -20.24 -17.88 -2.38
C LEU A 265 -21.07 -17.53 -1.14
N SER A 266 -21.26 -18.46 -0.22
CA SER A 266 -21.99 -18.22 1.03
C SER A 266 -21.35 -17.13 1.88
N ASP A 267 -20.02 -17.11 1.97
CA ASP A 267 -19.27 -16.07 2.67
C ASP A 267 -19.45 -14.71 1.99
N ILE A 268 -19.31 -14.65 0.67
CA ILE A 268 -19.54 -13.42 -0.11
C ILE A 268 -20.98 -12.92 0.10
N ASP A 269 -21.96 -13.81 0.07
CA ASP A 269 -23.38 -13.47 0.28
C ASP A 269 -23.67 -13.00 1.72
N ALA A 270 -22.90 -13.47 2.72
CA ALA A 270 -23.00 -12.99 4.09
C ALA A 270 -22.46 -11.55 4.22
N ILE A 271 -21.35 -11.26 3.57
CA ILE A 271 -20.77 -9.91 3.48
C ILE A 271 -21.67 -8.96 2.67
N ALA A 272 -22.24 -9.44 1.56
CA ALA A 272 -23.18 -8.69 0.74
C ALA A 272 -24.35 -8.13 1.55
N LYS A 273 -24.85 -8.87 2.55
CA LYS A 273 -25.91 -8.39 3.46
C LYS A 273 -25.47 -7.17 4.25
N GLN A 274 -24.22 -7.11 4.71
CA GLN A 274 -23.71 -5.97 5.47
C GLN A 274 -23.49 -4.76 4.56
N LEU A 275 -22.88 -4.98 3.38
CA LEU A 275 -22.71 -3.94 2.37
C LEU A 275 -24.04 -3.38 1.88
N LYS A 276 -25.10 -4.20 1.80
CA LYS A 276 -26.46 -3.74 1.49
C LYS A 276 -27.05 -2.84 2.56
N ARG A 277 -26.80 -3.09 3.84
CA ARG A 277 -27.23 -2.18 4.90
C ARG A 277 -26.60 -0.80 4.75
N LEU A 278 -25.33 -0.74 4.32
CA LEU A 278 -24.64 0.52 4.01
C LEU A 278 -25.23 1.20 2.76
N GLN A 279 -25.54 0.42 1.72
CA GLN A 279 -26.19 0.94 0.51
C GLN A 279 -27.57 1.52 0.82
N ASP A 280 -28.40 0.79 1.57
CA ASP A 280 -29.76 1.21 1.93
C ASP A 280 -29.74 2.48 2.81
N ALA A 281 -28.62 2.73 3.50
CA ALA A 281 -28.34 3.95 4.25
C ALA A 281 -27.66 5.05 3.42
N HIS A 282 -27.51 4.88 2.10
CA HIS A 282 -26.87 5.84 1.19
C HIS A 282 -25.40 6.14 1.54
N ILE A 283 -24.67 5.14 2.05
CA ILE A 283 -23.27 5.30 2.46
C ILE A 283 -22.36 4.75 1.36
N PRO A 284 -21.56 5.58 0.68
CA PRO A 284 -20.53 5.10 -0.22
C PRO A 284 -19.35 4.51 0.56
N VAL A 285 -18.74 3.47 0.01
CA VAL A 285 -17.68 2.70 0.66
C VAL A 285 -16.49 2.54 -0.26
N LEU A 286 -15.32 2.95 0.22
CA LEU A 286 -14.03 2.57 -0.35
C LEU A 286 -13.77 1.10 0.01
N TRP A 287 -14.09 0.19 -0.91
CA TRP A 287 -14.13 -1.26 -0.68
C TRP A 287 -12.82 -1.91 -1.11
N ARG A 288 -12.06 -2.43 -0.15
CA ARG A 288 -10.71 -3.00 -0.33
C ARG A 288 -10.69 -4.48 0.07
N PRO A 289 -11.31 -5.38 -0.71
CA PRO A 289 -11.25 -6.81 -0.43
C PRO A 289 -9.92 -7.42 -0.90
N LEU A 290 -9.60 -8.60 -0.38
CA LEU A 290 -8.43 -9.39 -0.79
C LEU A 290 -7.12 -8.60 -0.72
N HIS A 291 -6.97 -7.77 0.31
CA HIS A 291 -5.80 -6.93 0.48
C HIS A 291 -4.51 -7.74 0.66
N GLU A 292 -3.38 -7.13 0.33
CA GLU A 292 -2.04 -7.70 0.44
C GLU A 292 -1.87 -9.07 -0.25
N ALA A 293 -2.61 -9.32 -1.34
CA ALA A 293 -2.62 -10.62 -2.01
C ALA A 293 -1.21 -11.06 -2.45
N GLU A 294 -0.39 -10.14 -2.93
CA GLU A 294 0.99 -10.41 -3.39
C GLU A 294 1.94 -10.88 -2.28
N GLY A 295 1.59 -10.67 -1.01
CA GLY A 295 2.36 -11.13 0.14
C GLY A 295 2.20 -12.63 0.43
N GLU A 296 1.17 -13.27 -0.12
CA GLU A 296 0.86 -14.71 0.03
C GLU A 296 0.61 -15.19 1.47
N TRP A 297 0.69 -14.31 2.47
CA TRP A 297 0.40 -14.64 3.88
C TRP A 297 -1.09 -14.78 4.18
N PHE A 298 -1.97 -14.30 3.29
CA PHE A 298 -3.40 -14.57 3.35
C PHE A 298 -3.81 -15.63 2.32
N TRP A 299 -4.81 -16.45 2.66
CA TRP A 299 -5.14 -17.64 1.87
C TRP A 299 -5.58 -17.30 0.43
N TRP A 300 -6.11 -16.09 0.19
CA TRP A 300 -6.51 -15.64 -1.14
C TRP A 300 -5.33 -15.36 -2.08
N GLY A 301 -4.13 -15.10 -1.52
CA GLY A 301 -2.88 -14.96 -2.26
C GLY A 301 -2.05 -16.24 -2.34
N ALA A 302 -2.32 -17.24 -1.50
CA ALA A 302 -1.46 -18.42 -1.32
C ALA A 302 -1.23 -19.31 -2.55
N LYS A 303 -1.98 -19.12 -3.64
CA LYS A 303 -1.87 -19.89 -4.90
C LYS A 303 -1.39 -19.02 -6.07
N GLY A 304 -0.80 -17.87 -5.76
CA GLY A 304 -0.26 -16.96 -6.75
C GLY A 304 -1.30 -16.05 -7.41
N PRO A 305 -0.88 -15.26 -8.42
CA PRO A 305 -1.67 -14.16 -8.96
C PRO A 305 -2.95 -14.59 -9.68
N GLU A 306 -2.92 -15.71 -10.43
CA GLU A 306 -4.07 -16.09 -11.26
C GLU A 306 -5.31 -16.49 -10.44
N PRO A 307 -5.22 -17.33 -9.39
CA PRO A 307 -6.36 -17.57 -8.50
C PRO A 307 -6.84 -16.31 -7.77
N ALA A 308 -5.94 -15.44 -7.32
CA ALA A 308 -6.29 -14.18 -6.65
C ALA A 308 -7.10 -13.25 -7.58
N LYS A 309 -6.66 -13.05 -8.82
CA LYS A 309 -7.38 -12.26 -9.83
C LYS A 309 -8.75 -12.85 -10.14
N LYS A 310 -8.85 -14.18 -10.28
CA LYS A 310 -10.15 -14.87 -10.49
C LYS A 310 -11.09 -14.66 -9.31
N LEU A 311 -10.59 -14.71 -8.08
CA LEU A 311 -11.39 -14.46 -6.88
C LEU A 311 -11.86 -12.99 -6.80
N TYR A 312 -10.98 -12.03 -7.11
CA TYR A 312 -11.35 -10.61 -7.15
C TYR A 312 -12.48 -10.35 -8.15
N ARG A 313 -12.39 -10.94 -9.35
CA ARG A 313 -13.44 -10.82 -10.37
C ARG A 313 -14.73 -11.55 -9.99
N LEU A 314 -14.64 -12.66 -9.23
CA LEU A 314 -15.81 -13.33 -8.65
C LEU A 314 -16.50 -12.45 -7.61
N LEU A 315 -15.75 -11.79 -6.72
CA LEU A 315 -16.29 -10.81 -5.78
C LEU A 315 -16.98 -9.67 -6.53
N TYR A 316 -16.33 -9.11 -7.54
CA TYR A 316 -16.90 -8.05 -8.37
C TYR A 316 -18.23 -8.46 -8.98
N ASP A 317 -18.27 -9.60 -9.68
CA ASP A 317 -19.50 -10.09 -10.31
C ASP A 317 -20.60 -10.37 -9.27
N ARG A 318 -20.25 -11.06 -8.17
CA ARG A 318 -21.24 -11.44 -7.16
C ARG A 318 -21.81 -10.22 -6.43
N LEU A 319 -20.97 -9.28 -6.00
CA LEU A 319 -21.42 -8.09 -5.26
C LEU A 319 -22.10 -7.08 -6.20
N THR A 320 -21.48 -6.75 -7.33
CA THR A 320 -21.96 -5.70 -8.24
C THR A 320 -23.09 -6.19 -9.15
N ASN A 321 -22.96 -7.36 -9.78
CA ASN A 321 -23.92 -7.82 -10.80
C ASN A 321 -25.04 -8.67 -10.21
N VAL A 322 -24.74 -9.58 -9.27
CA VAL A 322 -25.75 -10.48 -8.68
C VAL A 322 -26.50 -9.83 -7.52
N HIS A 323 -25.78 -9.23 -6.56
CA HIS A 323 -26.40 -8.52 -5.44
C HIS A 323 -26.78 -7.08 -5.75
N HIS A 324 -26.41 -6.56 -6.92
CA HIS A 324 -26.68 -5.17 -7.33
C HIS A 324 -26.15 -4.13 -6.33
N ILE A 325 -25.01 -4.42 -5.69
CA ILE A 325 -24.38 -3.49 -4.74
C ILE A 325 -23.65 -2.41 -5.51
N ASN A 326 -24.09 -1.16 -5.37
CA ASN A 326 -23.64 -0.06 -6.22
C ASN A 326 -23.10 1.16 -5.45
N ASN A 327 -22.92 1.04 -4.13
CA ASN A 327 -22.26 2.03 -3.29
C ASN A 327 -20.76 1.74 -3.07
N LEU A 328 -20.18 0.78 -3.78
CA LEU A 328 -18.77 0.38 -3.64
C LEU A 328 -17.89 1.09 -4.66
N ILE A 329 -16.75 1.59 -4.20
CA ILE A 329 -15.60 2.03 -4.99
C ILE A 329 -14.51 0.98 -4.78
N TRP A 330 -14.16 0.23 -5.82
CA TRP A 330 -13.32 -0.96 -5.76
C TRP A 330 -11.82 -0.62 -5.68
N ILE A 331 -11.18 -1.05 -4.61
CA ILE A 331 -9.76 -0.82 -4.36
C ILE A 331 -8.99 -2.13 -4.58
N TRP A 332 -7.91 -2.05 -5.36
CA TRP A 332 -6.92 -3.12 -5.48
C TRP A 332 -5.68 -2.80 -4.64
N ASN A 333 -5.10 -3.78 -3.96
CA ASN A 333 -4.00 -3.57 -3.02
C ASN A 333 -2.78 -4.45 -3.37
N SER A 334 -2.08 -4.04 -4.42
CA SER A 334 -0.79 -4.58 -4.86
C SER A 334 -0.25 -3.68 -5.97
N GLU A 335 1.05 -3.40 -5.91
CA GLU A 335 1.77 -2.62 -6.92
C GLU A 335 2.33 -3.49 -8.07
N SER A 336 2.21 -4.82 -7.95
CA SER A 336 2.72 -5.76 -8.94
C SER A 336 1.78 -5.92 -10.15
N PRO A 337 2.27 -5.67 -11.39
CA PRO A 337 1.48 -5.89 -12.60
C PRO A 337 1.00 -7.33 -12.79
N GLU A 338 1.72 -8.32 -12.25
CA GLU A 338 1.33 -9.74 -12.36
C GLU A 338 0.02 -10.05 -11.62
N TRP A 339 -0.23 -9.31 -10.53
CA TRP A 339 -1.36 -9.50 -9.63
C TRP A 339 -2.56 -8.62 -9.97
N TYR A 340 -2.39 -7.61 -10.84
CA TYR A 340 -3.44 -6.66 -11.17
C TYR A 340 -4.65 -7.32 -11.90
N PRO A 341 -5.89 -7.23 -11.36
CA PRO A 341 -7.05 -7.93 -11.92
C PRO A 341 -7.68 -7.25 -13.16
N GLY A 342 -7.28 -6.01 -13.46
CA GLY A 342 -7.65 -5.27 -14.67
C GLY A 342 -8.44 -3.98 -14.42
N ASP A 343 -8.32 -3.04 -15.36
CA ASP A 343 -8.94 -1.70 -15.29
C ASP A 343 -10.47 -1.70 -15.21
N ASP A 344 -11.10 -2.80 -15.65
CA ASP A 344 -12.55 -2.95 -15.75
C ASP A 344 -13.23 -3.38 -14.44
N VAL A 345 -12.44 -3.70 -13.40
CA VAL A 345 -12.94 -4.12 -12.08
C VAL A 345 -12.31 -3.36 -10.91
N VAL A 346 -11.39 -2.41 -11.18
CA VAL A 346 -10.67 -1.61 -10.16
C VAL A 346 -10.93 -0.13 -10.38
N ASP A 347 -11.34 0.59 -9.35
CA ASP A 347 -11.48 2.05 -9.35
C ASP A 347 -10.20 2.75 -8.90
N ILE A 348 -9.58 2.23 -7.83
CA ILE A 348 -8.41 2.84 -7.16
C ILE A 348 -7.36 1.76 -6.92
N VAL A 349 -6.08 2.08 -7.12
CA VAL A 349 -4.98 1.19 -6.74
C VAL A 349 -4.32 1.68 -5.45
N SER A 350 -3.81 0.74 -4.67
CA SER A 350 -3.31 1.05 -3.35
C SER A 350 -2.19 0.12 -2.94
N VAL A 351 -1.54 0.49 -1.84
CA VAL A 351 -0.60 -0.38 -1.17
C VAL A 351 -0.63 -0.16 0.34
N ASP A 352 -0.24 -1.20 1.06
CA ASP A 352 -0.08 -1.17 2.52
C ASP A 352 1.42 -1.12 2.83
N SER A 353 1.86 -0.21 3.70
CA SER A 353 3.29 0.03 3.94
C SER A 353 3.66 0.27 5.40
N TYR A 354 4.54 -0.58 5.93
CA TYR A 354 4.98 -0.55 7.31
C TYR A 354 6.50 -0.37 7.40
N PRO A 355 7.03 0.83 7.09
CA PRO A 355 8.46 1.11 7.25
C PRO A 355 8.87 1.07 8.73
N PRO A 356 10.18 1.03 9.05
CA PRO A 356 10.65 1.03 10.42
C PRO A 356 10.09 2.20 11.25
N ALA A 357 9.87 1.98 12.54
CA ALA A 357 9.35 2.99 13.45
C ALA A 357 10.10 4.34 13.33
N GLY A 358 9.36 5.44 13.16
CA GLY A 358 9.89 6.80 12.97
C GLY A 358 10.43 7.12 11.56
N ASP A 359 10.30 6.21 10.60
CA ASP A 359 10.61 6.47 9.19
C ASP A 359 9.40 7.11 8.49
N TYR A 360 9.37 8.44 8.46
CA TYR A 360 8.28 9.24 7.86
C TYR A 360 8.53 9.55 6.38
N SER A 361 9.30 8.72 5.68
CA SER A 361 9.55 8.88 4.24
C SER A 361 8.25 8.87 3.43
N PRO A 362 8.24 9.52 2.25
CA PRO A 362 7.03 9.64 1.42
C PRO A 362 6.60 8.32 0.77
N ILE A 363 7.45 7.29 0.79
CA ILE A 363 7.20 6.00 0.12
C ILE A 363 6.96 6.20 -1.39
N ASP A 364 7.71 7.12 -2.00
CA ASP A 364 7.52 7.62 -3.37
C ASP A 364 7.72 6.55 -4.45
N ASN A 365 8.65 5.62 -4.22
CA ASN A 365 8.90 4.52 -5.16
C ASN A 365 7.65 3.64 -5.36
N ARG A 366 6.93 3.32 -4.28
CA ARG A 366 5.71 2.49 -4.36
C ARG A 366 4.55 3.26 -4.95
N TYR A 367 4.47 4.55 -4.64
CA TYR A 367 3.54 5.46 -5.31
C TYR A 367 3.77 5.49 -6.82
N ASP A 368 5.01 5.67 -7.27
CA ASP A 368 5.37 5.71 -8.69
C ASP A 368 5.06 4.39 -9.40
N ASN A 369 5.31 3.24 -8.76
CA ASN A 369 4.94 1.93 -9.31
C ASN A 369 3.43 1.82 -9.56
N LEU A 370 2.60 2.32 -8.62
CA LEU A 370 1.15 2.31 -8.77
C LEU A 370 0.69 3.27 -9.87
N VAL A 371 1.26 4.49 -9.92
CA VAL A 371 0.97 5.45 -11.00
C VAL A 371 1.31 4.83 -12.37
N GLU A 372 2.45 4.16 -12.49
CA GLU A 372 2.84 3.45 -13.72
C GLU A 372 1.88 2.29 -14.05
N LEU A 373 1.50 1.50 -13.04
CA LEU A 373 0.60 0.35 -13.19
C LEU A 373 -0.72 0.74 -13.86
N VAL A 374 -1.31 1.87 -13.47
CA VAL A 374 -2.59 2.38 -14.00
C VAL A 374 -2.42 3.48 -15.04
N GLN A 375 -1.18 3.72 -15.50
CA GLN A 375 -0.85 4.74 -16.49
C GLN A 375 -1.39 6.14 -16.11
N ASP A 376 -1.36 6.45 -14.81
CA ASP A 376 -1.85 7.71 -14.23
C ASP A 376 -3.34 8.02 -14.47
N ARG A 377 -4.16 6.98 -14.71
CA ARG A 377 -5.61 7.12 -14.98
C ARG A 377 -6.51 6.82 -13.79
N LYS A 378 -5.96 6.27 -12.71
CA LYS A 378 -6.71 5.91 -11.48
C LYS A 378 -6.01 6.50 -10.26
N LEU A 379 -6.80 6.80 -9.23
CA LEU A 379 -6.27 7.29 -7.96
C LEU A 379 -5.32 6.25 -7.33
N VAL A 380 -4.33 6.75 -6.59
CA VAL A 380 -3.36 5.95 -5.84
C VAL A 380 -3.47 6.28 -4.36
N ALA A 381 -3.54 5.26 -3.50
CA ALA A 381 -3.76 5.45 -2.07
C ALA A 381 -2.84 4.60 -1.17
N LEU A 382 -2.50 5.14 0.00
CA LEU A 382 -1.77 4.43 1.05
C LEU A 382 -2.81 3.89 2.04
N THR A 383 -3.32 2.69 1.76
CA THR A 383 -4.52 2.15 2.41
C THR A 383 -4.30 1.58 3.79
N GLU A 384 -3.06 1.22 4.10
CA GLU A 384 -2.59 1.01 5.47
C GLU A 384 -1.17 1.56 5.60
N ASN A 385 -0.88 2.13 6.77
CA ASN A 385 0.49 2.50 7.11
C ASN A 385 0.81 2.32 8.59
N GLY A 386 2.09 2.10 8.88
CA GLY A 386 2.64 2.25 10.22
C GLY A 386 2.96 3.73 10.51
N PRO A 387 4.23 4.15 10.39
CA PRO A 387 4.58 5.58 10.39
C PRO A 387 3.80 6.37 9.32
N ILE A 388 3.34 7.58 9.67
CA ILE A 388 2.63 8.50 8.77
C ILE A 388 3.68 9.26 7.95
N PRO A 389 3.60 9.29 6.61
CA PRO A 389 4.52 10.09 5.81
C PRO A 389 4.49 11.58 6.17
N ASP A 390 5.64 12.23 6.20
CA ASP A 390 5.74 13.68 6.44
C ASP A 390 5.12 14.47 5.26
N PRO A 391 4.11 15.34 5.50
CA PRO A 391 3.45 16.13 4.47
C PRO A 391 4.37 17.07 3.69
N ASP A 392 5.44 17.58 4.32
CA ASP A 392 6.44 18.39 3.62
C ASP A 392 7.25 17.51 2.65
N LEU A 393 7.61 16.29 3.07
CA LEU A 393 8.28 15.34 2.19
C LEU A 393 7.37 14.84 1.06
N LEU A 394 6.07 14.63 1.32
CA LEU A 394 5.10 14.28 0.27
C LEU A 394 5.05 15.36 -0.81
N GLN A 395 4.99 16.64 -0.43
CA GLN A 395 5.00 17.77 -1.37
C GLN A 395 6.35 17.91 -2.09
N ASP A 396 7.47 17.80 -1.37
CA ASP A 396 8.81 17.88 -1.94
C ASP A 396 9.06 16.79 -3.00
N TYR A 397 8.60 15.56 -2.73
CA TYR A 397 8.77 14.42 -3.62
C TYR A 397 7.66 14.32 -4.69
N GLN A 398 6.63 15.15 -4.58
CA GLN A 398 5.42 15.10 -5.42
C GLN A 398 4.80 13.70 -5.37
N THR A 399 4.66 13.17 -4.15
CA THR A 399 4.07 11.88 -3.85
C THR A 399 2.64 12.12 -3.38
N HIS A 400 1.72 12.14 -4.34
CA HIS A 400 0.35 12.55 -4.10
C HIS A 400 -0.55 11.36 -3.72
N TRP A 401 -0.27 10.70 -2.59
CA TRP A 401 -1.20 9.72 -2.04
C TRP A 401 -2.56 10.39 -1.80
N SER A 402 -3.65 9.76 -2.26
CA SER A 402 -5.02 10.31 -2.07
C SER A 402 -5.42 10.37 -0.59
N TRP A 403 -5.03 9.35 0.18
CA TRP A 403 -5.14 9.33 1.64
C TRP A 403 -4.04 8.44 2.23
N PHE A 404 -3.81 8.58 3.53
CA PHE A 404 -3.17 7.58 4.37
C PHE A 404 -4.21 6.98 5.33
N CYS A 405 -4.00 5.76 5.83
CA CYS A 405 -4.85 5.18 6.87
C CYS A 405 -4.00 4.38 7.86
N THR A 406 -3.67 4.99 9.00
CA THR A 406 -2.72 4.39 9.95
C THR A 406 -3.37 3.23 10.68
N TRP A 407 -2.66 2.11 10.80
CA TRP A 407 -3.18 0.95 11.55
C TRP A 407 -3.38 1.30 13.03
N GLY A 408 -4.20 0.51 13.71
CA GLY A 408 -4.52 0.74 15.12
C GLY A 408 -3.41 0.33 16.09
N GLU A 409 -3.75 0.34 17.38
CA GLU A 409 -2.90 -0.17 18.47
C GLU A 409 -1.52 0.51 18.51
N HIS A 410 -0.45 -0.28 18.55
CA HIS A 410 0.90 0.23 18.69
C HIS A 410 1.32 1.18 17.56
N PHE A 411 0.77 1.08 16.35
CA PHE A 411 1.13 2.00 15.25
C PHE A 411 0.75 3.45 15.51
N ILE A 412 -0.28 3.72 16.33
CA ILE A 412 -0.71 5.08 16.65
C ILE A 412 -0.56 5.42 18.14
N GLN A 413 -0.51 4.43 19.03
CA GLN A 413 -0.54 4.65 20.48
C GLN A 413 0.83 4.64 21.16
N ASP A 414 1.83 3.94 20.62
CA ASP A 414 3.06 3.64 21.38
C ASP A 414 4.08 4.80 21.43
N GLY A 415 3.95 5.80 20.56
CA GLY A 415 4.88 6.93 20.45
C GLY A 415 6.23 6.57 19.80
N LEU A 416 6.41 5.32 19.35
CA LEU A 416 7.59 4.82 18.65
C LEU A 416 7.38 4.84 17.14
N GLN A 417 6.24 4.29 16.68
CA GLN A 417 5.89 4.26 15.26
C GLN A 417 5.63 5.67 14.73
N ASN A 418 4.83 6.42 15.49
CA ASN A 418 4.53 7.82 15.28
C ASN A 418 4.68 8.56 16.61
N SER A 419 5.62 9.51 16.70
CA SER A 419 5.80 10.32 17.90
C SER A 419 4.59 11.25 18.10
N GLN A 420 4.38 11.72 19.33
CA GLN A 420 3.24 12.61 19.60
C GLN A 420 3.38 13.94 18.86
N GLU A 421 4.60 14.45 18.77
CA GLU A 421 4.93 15.67 18.02
C GLU A 421 4.64 15.48 16.53
N HIS A 422 4.97 14.31 15.97
CA HIS A 422 4.68 14.01 14.58
C HIS A 422 3.18 13.96 14.33
N ILE A 423 2.41 13.23 15.14
CA ILE A 423 0.94 13.15 14.97
C ILE A 423 0.31 14.56 15.08
N GLN A 424 0.74 15.37 16.05
CA GLN A 424 0.24 16.75 16.15
C GLN A 424 0.58 17.56 14.90
N GLN A 425 1.82 17.46 14.39
CA GLN A 425 2.23 18.11 13.15
C GLN A 425 1.35 17.67 11.97
N ILE A 426 1.10 16.37 11.80
CA ILE A 426 0.23 15.84 10.73
C ILE A 426 -1.15 16.49 10.77
N TYR A 427 -1.82 16.46 11.92
CA TYR A 427 -3.19 16.94 12.04
C TYR A 427 -3.29 18.47 11.98
N ASP A 428 -2.23 19.21 12.30
CA ASP A 428 -2.18 20.67 12.14
C ASP A 428 -1.72 21.12 10.74
N HIS A 429 -1.27 20.19 9.88
CA HIS A 429 -0.65 20.53 8.61
C HIS A 429 -1.69 20.91 7.54
N PRO A 430 -1.52 22.03 6.81
CA PRO A 430 -2.52 22.51 5.82
C PRO A 430 -2.71 21.61 4.59
N TYR A 431 -1.75 20.73 4.29
CA TYR A 431 -1.85 19.73 3.23
C TYR A 431 -2.67 18.49 3.64
N VAL A 432 -2.95 18.32 4.93
CA VAL A 432 -3.64 17.14 5.48
C VAL A 432 -5.08 17.51 5.82
N LEU A 433 -6.06 16.98 5.07
CA LEU A 433 -7.47 17.24 5.34
C LEU A 433 -7.96 16.40 6.53
N THR A 434 -8.52 17.07 7.52
CA THR A 434 -9.23 16.46 8.65
C THR A 434 -10.74 16.51 8.46
N LEU A 435 -11.51 15.84 9.32
CA LEU A 435 -12.97 15.72 9.19
C LEU A 435 -13.68 17.07 9.06
N ASP A 436 -13.25 18.05 9.86
CA ASP A 436 -13.82 19.41 9.90
C ASP A 436 -13.49 20.26 8.67
N GLU A 437 -12.54 19.82 7.84
CA GLU A 437 -12.11 20.47 6.61
C GLU A 437 -12.74 19.84 5.36
N LEU A 438 -13.45 18.71 5.51
CA LEU A 438 -14.16 18.09 4.41
C LEU A 438 -15.28 19.01 3.89
N PRO A 439 -15.38 19.21 2.56
CA PRO A 439 -16.53 19.88 1.98
C PRO A 439 -17.78 19.00 2.12
N ASP A 440 -18.97 19.56 1.87
CA ASP A 440 -20.19 18.76 1.74
C ASP A 440 -20.21 18.00 0.39
N TRP A 441 -19.32 17.02 0.27
CA TRP A 441 -19.21 16.14 -0.90
C TRP A 441 -20.44 15.22 -1.03
N LYS A 442 -21.29 15.08 0.00
CA LYS A 442 -22.46 14.19 -0.01
C LYS A 442 -23.64 14.79 -0.78
N THR A 443 -23.85 16.10 -0.68
CA THR A 443 -24.99 16.78 -1.33
C THR A 443 -24.61 17.55 -2.59
N SER A 444 -23.32 17.56 -2.92
CA SER A 444 -22.69 18.19 -4.08
C SER A 444 -23.24 17.65 -5.42
N ARG A 445 -24.46 18.03 -5.77
CA ARG A 445 -25.01 17.91 -7.13
C ARG A 445 -24.41 19.01 -7.99
N PHE A 446 -23.18 18.80 -8.42
CA PHE A 446 -22.54 19.71 -9.37
C PHE A 446 -22.89 19.30 -10.83
N PRO A 447 -23.09 20.31 -11.69
CA PRO A 447 -23.86 20.23 -12.94
C PRO A 447 -23.36 19.22 -13.98
#